data_AF-A0A8G1TZN4-F1
#
_entry.id   AF-A0A8G1TZN4-F1
#
_cell.length_a   1.000
_cell.length_b   1.000
_cell.length_c   1.000
_cell.angle_alpha   90.00
_cell.angle_beta   90.00
_cell.angle_gamma   90.00
#
_symmetry.space_group_name_H-M   'P 1'
#
loop_
_entity.id
_entity.type
_entity.pdbx_description
1 polymer ?
#
loop_
_entity_poly.entity_id
_entity_poly.type
_entity_poly.pdbx_seq_one_letter_code
_entity_poly.pdbx_strand_id
1 'polypeptide(L)'
;MPFKDPLTFADLRAIRERQPWNPDVLSLLWEVKRLRAALLRMHQVSFELKRPAGLTGDIYDDLLAGLAKEPCVLERDQMTAEVLESPRKLRKGMAPR
;
A
#
# COMPACT_ATOMS: atom_id res chain seq x y z
N MET A 1 19.35 16.10 -3.21
CA MET A 1 19.40 14.71 -3.71
C MET A 1 17.97 14.30 -4.04
N PRO A 2 17.71 13.70 -5.21
CA PRO A 2 16.38 13.17 -5.53
C PRO A 2 16.03 12.03 -4.57
N PHE A 3 14.73 11.81 -4.34
CA PHE A 3 14.26 10.66 -3.58
C PHE A 3 14.55 9.38 -4.37
N LYS A 4 14.94 8.32 -3.66
CA LYS A 4 15.00 6.96 -4.23
C LYS A 4 13.59 6.42 -4.37
N ASP A 5 13.43 5.43 -5.24
CA ASP A 5 12.17 4.70 -5.36
C ASP A 5 11.76 4.09 -4.00
N PRO A 6 10.46 4.09 -3.66
CA PRO A 6 9.99 3.50 -2.41
C PRO A 6 10.25 1.99 -2.39
N LEU A 7 10.63 1.48 -1.21
CA LEU A 7 10.91 0.06 -1.01
C LEU A 7 9.63 -0.78 -1.04
N THR A 8 9.68 -1.96 -1.65
CA THR A 8 8.59 -2.95 -1.57
C THR A 8 8.57 -3.63 -0.20
N PHE A 9 7.48 -4.33 0.11
CA PHE A 9 7.42 -5.17 1.31
C PHE A 9 8.51 -6.26 1.31
N ALA A 10 8.84 -6.82 0.13
CA ALA A 10 9.91 -7.79 -0.01
C ALA A 10 11.28 -7.19 0.33
N ASP A 11 11.56 -5.97 -0.12
CA ASP A 11 12.80 -5.26 0.20
C ASP A 11 12.92 -4.97 1.70
N LEU A 12 11.83 -4.51 2.33
CA LEU A 12 11.78 -4.24 3.76
C LEU A 12 11.98 -5.52 4.59
N ARG A 13 11.41 -6.65 4.14
CA ARG A 13 11.64 -7.96 4.74
C ARG A 13 13.12 -8.36 4.60
N ALA A 14 13.70 -8.22 3.42
CA ALA A 14 15.11 -8.52 3.20
C ALA A 14 16.04 -7.64 4.07
N ILE A 15 15.71 -6.37 4.29
CA ILE A 15 16.44 -5.50 5.24
C ILE A 15 16.40 -6.08 6.65
N ARG A 16 15.20 -6.47 7.12
CA ARG A 16 15.02 -7.08 8.45
C ARG A 16 15.83 -8.37 8.59
N GLU A 17 15.84 -9.22 7.58
CA GLU A 17 16.52 -10.51 7.60
C GLU A 17 18.05 -10.39 7.59
N ARG A 18 18.60 -9.34 6.98
CA ARG A 18 20.05 -9.08 7.02
C ARG A 18 20.55 -8.68 8.41
N GLN A 19 19.71 -7.99 9.19
CA GLN A 19 20.09 -7.48 10.52
C GLN A 19 18.95 -7.61 11.54
N PRO A 20 18.49 -8.83 11.87
CA PRO A 20 17.32 -9.03 12.72
C PRO A 20 17.54 -8.60 14.18
N TRP A 21 18.80 -8.47 14.61
CA TRP A 21 19.20 -8.06 15.95
C TRP A 21 19.46 -6.55 16.10
N ASN A 22 19.47 -5.78 15.01
CA ASN A 22 19.80 -4.35 15.08
C ASN A 22 18.57 -3.52 15.51
N PRO A 23 18.57 -2.91 16.71
CA PRO A 23 17.42 -2.18 17.24
C PRO A 23 17.08 -0.92 16.44
N ASP A 24 18.07 -0.28 15.81
CA ASP A 24 17.85 0.92 14.99
C ASP A 24 17.16 0.55 13.67
N VAL A 25 17.56 -0.57 13.06
CA VAL A 25 16.90 -1.10 11.86
C VAL A 25 15.44 -1.44 12.16
N LEU A 26 15.16 -2.08 13.30
CA LEU A 26 13.79 -2.38 13.70
C LEU A 26 12.97 -1.11 13.91
N SER A 27 13.53 -0.11 14.59
CA SER A 27 12.88 1.19 14.84
C SER A 27 12.54 1.92 13.53
N LEU A 28 13.48 1.96 12.59
CA LEU A 28 13.26 2.58 11.27
C LEU A 28 12.23 1.81 10.43
N LEU A 29 12.28 0.48 10.42
CA LEU A 29 11.28 -0.34 9.72
C LEU A 29 9.88 -0.15 10.31
N TRP A 30 9.76 0.09 11.62
CA TRP A 30 8.49 0.45 12.26
C TRP A 30 7.96 1.79 11.78
N GLU A 31 8.80 2.82 11.68
CA GLU A 31 8.38 4.12 11.11
C GLU A 31 7.96 3.99 9.65
N VAL A 32 8.70 3.21 8.84
CA VAL A 32 8.30 2.93 7.46
C VAL A 32 6.94 2.24 7.40
N LYS A 33 6.70 1.24 8.27
CA LYS A 33 5.39 0.58 8.37
C LYS A 33 4.28 1.55 8.77
N ARG A 34 4.55 2.46 9.72
CA ARG A 34 3.60 3.51 10.14
C ARG A 34 3.26 4.46 9.00
N LEU A 35 4.25 4.88 8.22
CA LEU A 35 4.05 5.73 7.04
C LEU A 35 3.25 5.02 5.95
N ARG A 36 3.58 3.77 5.61
CA ARG A 36 2.78 2.95 4.67
C ARG A 36 1.33 2.83 5.13
N ALA A 37 1.08 2.67 6.43
CA ALA A 37 -0.28 2.62 6.97
C ALA A 37 -1.02 3.96 6.82
N ALA A 38 -0.34 5.10 6.93
CA ALA A 38 -0.95 6.41 6.70
C ALA A 38 -1.31 6.61 5.22
N LEU A 39 -0.40 6.26 4.30
CA LEU A 39 -0.65 6.31 2.85
C LEU A 39 -1.82 5.41 2.45
N LEU A 40 -1.88 4.18 2.97
CA LEU A 40 -3.00 3.28 2.73
C LEU A 40 -4.34 3.85 3.18
N ARG A 41 -4.41 4.51 4.35
CA ARG A 41 -5.65 5.17 4.79
C ARG A 41 -6.02 6.34 3.88
N MET A 42 -5.04 7.13 3.46
CA MET A 42 -5.27 8.21 2.48
C MET A 42 -5.83 7.64 1.18
N HIS A 43 -5.26 6.54 0.69
CA HIS A 43 -5.73 5.87 -0.53
C HIS A 43 -7.16 5.39 -0.39
N GLN A 44 -7.48 4.75 0.75
CA GLN A 44 -8.82 4.30 1.07
C GLN A 44 -9.85 5.41 1.08
N VAL A 45 -9.54 6.61 1.59
CA VAL A 45 -10.52 7.71 1.62
C VAL A 45 -10.47 8.58 0.37
N SER A 46 -9.45 8.43 -0.48
CA SER A 46 -9.18 9.33 -1.60
C SER A 46 -10.33 9.43 -2.60
N PHE A 47 -11.06 8.33 -2.83
CA PHE A 47 -12.18 8.28 -3.77
C PHE A 47 -13.38 9.14 -3.32
N GLU A 48 -13.47 9.48 -2.04
CA GLU A 48 -14.53 10.35 -1.49
C GLU A 48 -14.12 11.83 -1.45
N LEU A 49 -12.83 12.13 -1.63
CA LEU A 49 -12.32 13.49 -1.56
C LEU A 49 -12.65 14.25 -2.85
N LYS A 50 -13.17 15.46 -2.71
CA LYS A 50 -13.34 16.38 -3.84
C LYS A 50 -12.02 17.04 -4.18
N ARG A 51 -11.68 17.10 -5.47
CA ARG A 51 -10.54 17.88 -5.97
C ARG A 51 -10.69 19.36 -5.56
N PRO A 52 -9.70 19.97 -4.88
CA PRO A 52 -9.70 21.40 -4.58
C PRO A 52 -9.71 22.28 -5.84
N ALA A 53 -10.33 23.46 -5.74
CA ALA A 53 -10.26 24.48 -6.77
C ALA A 53 -9.02 25.37 -6.60
N GLY A 54 -8.52 25.93 -7.71
CA GLY A 54 -7.39 26.87 -7.70
C GLY A 54 -6.02 26.18 -7.65
N LEU A 55 -5.03 26.88 -7.10
CA LEU A 55 -3.61 26.52 -7.16
C LEU A 55 -3.25 25.18 -6.49
N THR A 56 -4.10 24.67 -5.60
CA THR A 56 -3.88 23.39 -4.91
C THR A 56 -4.44 22.18 -5.67
N GLY A 57 -5.17 22.41 -6.76
CA GLY A 57 -5.72 21.34 -7.59
C GLY A 57 -4.63 20.45 -8.20
N ASP A 58 -3.56 21.06 -8.72
CA ASP A 58 -2.48 20.32 -9.36
C ASP A 58 -1.69 19.50 -8.32
N ILE A 59 -1.49 20.05 -7.12
CA ILE A 59 -0.87 19.33 -5.99
C ILE A 59 -1.72 18.11 -5.58
N TYR A 60 -3.04 18.26 -5.59
CA TYR A 60 -3.95 17.16 -5.31
C TYR A 60 -3.87 16.07 -6.39
N ASP A 61 -3.81 16.45 -7.67
CA ASP A 61 -3.68 15.51 -8.78
C ASP A 61 -2.35 14.74 -8.70
N ASP A 62 -1.25 15.44 -8.43
CA ASP A 62 0.07 14.84 -8.24
C ASP A 62 0.09 13.91 -7.02
N LEU A 63 -0.57 14.30 -5.92
CA LEU A 63 -0.69 13.48 -4.72
C LEU A 63 -1.41 12.17 -5.01
N LEU A 64 -2.55 12.21 -5.71
CA LEU A 64 -3.30 11.00 -6.06
C LEU A 64 -2.54 10.13 -7.07
N ALA A 65 -1.90 10.75 -8.06
CA ALA A 65 -1.10 10.04 -9.06
C ALA A 65 0.12 9.36 -8.43
N GLY A 66 0.76 10.00 -7.44
CA GLY A 66 1.85 9.42 -6.65
C GLY A 66 1.34 8.29 -5.76
N LEU A 67 0.24 8.52 -5.06
CA LEU A 67 -0.36 7.54 -4.14
C LEU A 67 -0.74 6.23 -4.86
N ALA A 68 -1.28 6.30 -6.07
CA ALA A 68 -1.61 5.12 -6.87
C ALA A 68 -0.39 4.29 -7.31
N LYS A 69 0.82 4.87 -7.25
CA LYS A 69 2.09 4.22 -7.61
C LYS A 69 2.87 3.72 -6.39
N GLU A 70 2.39 4.01 -5.19
CA GLU A 70 3.06 3.57 -3.95
C GLU A 70 3.05 2.03 -3.85
N PRO A 71 4.19 1.38 -3.56
CA PRO A 71 4.25 -0.08 -3.45
C PRO A 71 3.25 -0.65 -2.45
N CYS A 72 3.01 0.06 -1.34
CA CYS A 72 2.06 -0.39 -0.33
C CYS A 72 0.60 -0.44 -0.83
N VAL A 73 0.23 0.44 -1.77
CA VAL A 73 -1.08 0.48 -2.40
C VAL A 73 -1.19 -0.67 -3.41
N LEU A 74 -0.22 -0.79 -4.32
CA LEU A 74 -0.20 -1.85 -5.33
C LEU A 74 -0.23 -3.25 -4.71
N GLU A 75 0.58 -3.50 -3.67
CA GLU A 75 0.60 -4.76 -2.94
C GLU A 75 -0.74 -5.06 -2.25
N ARG A 76 -1.43 -4.03 -1.74
CA ARG A 76 -2.73 -4.17 -1.09
C ARG A 76 -3.81 -4.52 -2.10
N ASP A 77 -3.80 -3.85 -3.25
CA ASP A 77 -4.77 -4.09 -4.32
C ASP A 77 -4.60 -5.49 -4.89
N GLN A 78 -3.35 -5.91 -5.11
CA GLN A 78 -3.02 -7.29 -5.50
C GLN A 78 -3.53 -8.30 -4.45
N MET A 79 -3.22 -8.11 -3.17
CA MET A 79 -3.71 -9.00 -2.11
C MET A 79 -5.24 -9.05 -2.05
N THR A 80 -5.90 -7.91 -2.32
CA THR A 80 -7.37 -7.83 -2.33
C THR A 80 -7.93 -8.59 -3.53
N ALA A 81 -7.35 -8.42 -4.72
CA ALA A 81 -7.71 -9.16 -5.92
C ALA A 81 -7.53 -10.67 -5.71
N GLU A 82 -6.40 -11.13 -5.17
CA GLU A 82 -6.14 -12.55 -4.89
C GLU A 82 -7.17 -13.16 -3.93
N VAL A 83 -7.63 -12.39 -2.93
CA VAL A 83 -8.68 -12.82 -1.99
C VAL A 83 -10.05 -12.90 -2.65
N LEU A 84 -10.38 -11.96 -3.54
CA LEU A 84 -11.66 -11.92 -4.25
C LEU A 84 -11.74 -12.94 -5.41
N GLU A 85 -10.62 -13.19 -6.08
CA GLU A 85 -10.48 -14.15 -7.19
C GLU A 85 -10.30 -15.58 -6.68
N SER A 86 -9.87 -15.77 -5.43
CA SER A 86 -9.83 -17.09 -4.80
C SER A 86 -11.21 -17.72 -4.94
N PRO A 87 -11.38 -18.79 -5.74
CA PRO A 87 -12.68 -19.38 -5.94
C PRO A 87 -13.19 -19.77 -4.57
N ARG A 88 -14.35 -19.21 -4.18
CA ARG A 88 -15.18 -19.78 -3.11
C ARG A 88 -15.27 -21.25 -3.46
N LYS A 89 -14.44 -22.10 -2.84
CA LYS A 89 -14.49 -23.53 -3.06
C LYS A 89 -15.94 -23.88 -2.80
N LEU A 90 -16.68 -24.15 -3.88
CA LEU A 90 -18.06 -24.57 -3.79
C LEU A 90 -18.01 -25.73 -2.81
N ARG A 91 -18.58 -25.53 -1.62
CA ARG A 91 -18.69 -26.62 -0.67
C ARG A 91 -19.40 -27.72 -1.44
N LYS A 92 -18.76 -28.90 -1.49
CA LYS A 92 -19.27 -30.09 -2.18
C LYS A 92 -20.75 -30.26 -1.80
N GLY A 93 -21.68 -29.92 -2.71
CA GLY A 93 -23.12 -30.00 -2.46
C GLY A 93 -23.98 -28.78 -2.81
N MET A 94 -23.42 -27.61 -3.16
CA MET A 94 -24.24 -26.49 -3.66
C MET A 94 -24.32 -26.49 -5.19
N ALA A 95 -25.35 -27.14 -5.73
CA ALA A 95 -25.73 -26.94 -7.12
C ALA A 95 -26.45 -25.58 -7.28
N PRO A 96 -26.26 -24.87 -8.40
CA PRO A 96 -27.00 -23.64 -8.68
C PRO A 96 -28.49 -23.96 -8.85
N ARG A 97 -29.34 -23.15 -8.21
CA ARG A 97 -30.79 -23.12 -8.50
C ARG A 97 -31.04 -22.32 -9.77
#